data_AF-A0A2T0K0L1-F1
#
_entry.id   AF-A0A2T0K0L1-F1
#
_cell.length_a   1.000
_cell.length_b   1.000
_cell.length_c   1.000
_cell.angle_alpha   90.00
_cell.angle_beta   90.00
_cell.angle_gamma   90.00
#
_symmetry.space_group_name_H-M   'P 1'
#
loop_
_entity.id
_entity.type
_entity.pdbx_description
1 polymer ?
#
loop_
_entity_poly.entity_id
_entity_poly.type
_entity_poly.pdbx_seq_one_letter_code
_entity_poly.pdbx_strand_id
1 'polypeptide(L)'
;MNDNDSRTIAELEHRIHLSDPEFAARMTAGAHAEVRFPAVAVLCAVLFVLVPPVMLLFGWLGLIVTLDLFLAAVALVLIRRRLYG
;
A
#
# COMPACT_ATOMS: atom_id res chain seq x y z
N MET A 1 -3.53 -8.80 -25.54
CA MET A 1 -4.23 -9.66 -24.57
C MET A 1 -5.47 -10.17 -25.29
N ASN A 2 -5.67 -11.49 -25.34
CA ASN A 2 -6.65 -12.13 -26.21
C ASN A 2 -8.04 -12.13 -25.57
N ASP A 3 -9.06 -11.58 -26.25
CA ASP A 3 -10.43 -11.46 -25.71
C ASP A 3 -11.07 -12.81 -25.38
N ASN A 4 -10.62 -13.87 -26.05
CA ASN A 4 -11.07 -15.22 -25.79
C ASN A 4 -10.61 -15.72 -24.41
N ASP A 5 -9.37 -15.40 -24.02
CA ASP A 5 -8.81 -15.79 -22.72
C ASP A 5 -9.57 -15.09 -21.58
N SER A 6 -9.88 -13.80 -21.75
CA SER A 6 -10.69 -13.03 -20.79
C SER A 6 -12.08 -13.63 -20.58
N ARG A 7 -12.72 -14.11 -21.66
CA ARG A 7 -14.02 -14.78 -21.59
C ARG A 7 -13.93 -16.13 -20.89
N THR A 8 -12.91 -16.93 -21.20
CA THR A 8 -12.72 -18.24 -20.57
C THR A 8 -12.44 -18.09 -19.07
N ILE A 9 -11.67 -17.07 -18.67
CA ILE A 9 -11.39 -16.78 -17.25
C ILE A 9 -12.68 -16.38 -16.51
N ALA A 10 -13.49 -15.49 -17.09
CA ALA A 10 -14.75 -15.05 -16.49
C ALA A 10 -15.75 -16.22 -16.29
N GLU A 11 -15.79 -17.16 -17.24
CA GLU A 11 -16.63 -18.36 -17.13
C GLU A 11 -16.11 -19.33 -16.06
N LEU A 12 -14.78 -19.46 -15.91
CA LEU A 12 -14.17 -20.25 -14.84
C LEU A 12 -14.49 -19.66 -13.46
N GLU A 13 -14.33 -18.34 -13.32
CA GLU A 13 -14.61 -17.62 -12.08
C GLU A 13 -16.07 -17.77 -11.65
N HIS A 14 -17.01 -17.64 -12.61
CA HIS A 14 -18.43 -17.83 -12.35
C HIS A 14 -18.76 -19.24 -11.85
N ARG A 15 -18.15 -20.28 -12.45
CA ARG A 15 -18.34 -21.67 -12.01
C ARG A 15 -17.75 -21.94 -10.63
N ILE A 16 -16.58 -21.40 -10.34
CA ILE A 16 -15.93 -21.55 -9.04
C ILE A 16 -16.78 -20.88 -7.95
N HIS A 17 -17.33 -19.70 -8.24
CA HIS A 17 -18.16 -18.97 -7.26
C HIS A 17 -19.44 -19.72 -6.89
N LEU A 18 -20.05 -20.43 -7.85
CA LEU A 18 -21.21 -21.30 -7.63
C LEU A 18 -20.88 -22.61 -6.92
N SER A 19 -19.69 -23.16 -7.14
CA SER A 19 -19.28 -24.47 -6.63
C SER A 19 -18.67 -24.41 -5.22
N ASP A 20 -17.97 -23.32 -4.90
CA ASP A 20 -17.32 -23.11 -3.62
C ASP A 20 -17.23 -21.60 -3.29
N PRO A 21 -18.27 -21.02 -2.66
CA PRO A 21 -18.29 -19.61 -2.31
C PRO A 21 -17.26 -19.26 -1.23
N GLU A 22 -16.82 -20.22 -0.42
CA GLU A 22 -15.83 -20.01 0.63
C GLU A 22 -14.42 -19.87 0.03
N PHE A 23 -14.09 -20.70 -0.96
CA PHE A 23 -12.86 -20.57 -1.74
C PHE A 23 -12.84 -19.28 -2.57
N ALA A 24 -13.96 -18.91 -3.19
CA ALA A 24 -14.10 -17.62 -3.87
C ALA A 24 -13.79 -16.47 -2.89
N ALA A 25 -14.41 -16.47 -1.70
CA ALA A 25 -14.15 -15.47 -0.66
C ALA A 25 -12.70 -15.44 -0.19
N ARG A 26 -12.03 -16.60 -0.04
CA ARG A 26 -10.59 -16.68 0.28
C ARG A 26 -9.72 -16.11 -0.84
N MET A 27 -10.10 -16.33 -2.10
CA MET A 27 -9.38 -15.82 -3.26
C MET A 27 -9.57 -14.30 -3.42
N THR A 28 -10.79 -13.77 -3.21
CA THR A 28 -11.04 -12.32 -3.20
C THR A 28 -10.42 -11.63 -1.99
N ALA A 29 -10.35 -12.28 -0.83
CA ALA A 29 -9.65 -11.74 0.34
C ALA A 29 -8.13 -11.59 0.10
N GLY A 30 -7.54 -12.50 -0.69
CA GLY A 30 -6.17 -12.36 -1.18
C GLY A 30 -6.01 -11.33 -2.29
N ALA A 31 -7.01 -11.21 -3.18
CA ALA A 31 -7.02 -10.20 -4.24
C ALA A 31 -7.25 -8.78 -3.71
N HIS A 32 -8.02 -8.57 -2.62
CA HIS A 32 -8.16 -7.28 -1.92
C HIS A 32 -6.93 -6.88 -1.09
N ALA A 33 -5.90 -7.73 -1.03
CA ALA A 33 -4.53 -7.25 -0.78
C ALA A 33 -3.95 -6.51 -2.00
N GLU A 34 -4.78 -6.24 -3.02
CA GLU A 34 -4.56 -5.40 -4.20
C GLU A 34 -3.85 -4.13 -3.79
N VAL A 35 -2.56 -4.12 -4.11
CA VAL A 35 -1.75 -2.94 -4.36
C VAL A 35 -2.05 -1.82 -3.37
N ARG A 36 -1.88 -2.11 -2.08
CA ARG A 36 -1.74 -1.03 -1.11
C ARG A 36 -0.48 -0.30 -1.53
N PHE A 37 -0.65 0.75 -2.34
CA PHE A 37 0.40 1.65 -2.79
C PHE A 37 1.33 1.80 -1.59
N PRO A 38 2.62 1.42 -1.69
CA PRO A 38 3.43 1.16 -0.52
C PRO A 38 3.85 2.50 0.07
N ALA A 39 2.88 3.28 0.52
CA ALA A 39 3.00 4.65 0.99
C ALA A 39 3.99 4.70 2.13
N VAL A 40 4.05 3.64 2.95
CA VAL A 40 5.06 3.46 3.99
C VAL A 40 6.46 3.28 3.40
N ALA A 41 6.63 2.45 2.36
CA ALA A 41 7.93 2.28 1.71
C ALA A 41 8.38 3.56 0.99
N VAL A 42 7.45 4.27 0.34
CA VAL A 42 7.70 5.59 -0.26
C VAL A 42 8.07 6.61 0.81
N LEU A 43 7.37 6.63 1.96
CA LEU A 43 7.70 7.50 3.08
C LEU A 43 9.11 7.20 3.61
N CYS A 44 9.45 5.93 3.79
CA CYS A 44 10.77 5.51 4.24
C CYS A 44 11.86 5.90 3.25
N ALA A 45 11.62 5.74 1.94
CA ALA A 45 12.57 6.15 0.90
C ALA A 45 12.76 7.66 0.89
N VAL A 46 11.68 8.44 0.99
CA VAL A 46 11.74 9.92 1.09
C VAL A 46 12.50 10.34 2.34
N LEU A 47 12.24 9.70 3.50
CA LEU A 47 12.98 9.96 4.73
C LEU A 47 14.47 9.70 4.55
N PHE A 48 14.83 8.55 3.99
CA PHE A 48 16.22 8.17 3.78
C PHE A 48 16.96 9.16 2.87
N VAL A 49 16.29 9.72 1.88
CA VAL A 49 16.87 10.74 0.98
C VAL A 49 16.99 12.11 1.67
N LEU A 50 16.06 12.48 2.56
CA LEU A 50 16.06 13.76 3.27
C LEU A 50 16.97 13.80 4.50
N VAL A 51 17.24 12.67 5.14
CA VAL A 51 18.09 12.61 6.34
C VAL A 51 19.51 13.16 6.11
N PRO A 52 20.27 12.74 5.07
CA PRO A 52 21.61 13.25 4.82
C PRO A 52 21.68 14.78 4.63
N PRO A 53 20.88 15.42 3.77
CA PRO A 53 20.94 16.87 3.58
C PRO A 53 20.48 17.64 4.82
N VAL A 54 19.50 17.12 5.58
CA VAL A 54 19.06 17.80 6.81
C VAL A 54 20.11 17.68 7.91
N MET A 55 20.74 16.52 8.07
CA MET A 55 21.84 16.34 9.02
C MET A 55 23.05 17.21 8.65
N LEU A 56 23.32 17.41 7.35
CA LEU A 56 24.40 18.25 6.86
C LEU A 56 24.12 19.76 7.05
N LEU A 57 22.88 20.22 6.83
CA LEU A 57 22.51 21.64 6.88
C LEU A 57 22.14 22.14 8.28
N PHE A 58 21.51 21.30 9.10
CA PHE A 58 20.89 21.70 10.38
C PHE A 58 21.44 20.93 11.59
N GLY A 59 22.35 19.97 11.40
CA GLY A 59 22.94 19.20 12.48
C GLY A 59 21.91 18.39 13.28
N TRP A 60 22.13 18.26 14.59
CA TRP A 60 21.28 17.47 15.49
C TRP A 60 19.85 18.02 15.62
N LEU A 61 19.67 19.35 15.55
CA LEU A 61 18.35 19.98 15.60
C LEU A 61 17.53 19.65 14.34
N GLY A 62 18.18 19.61 13.18
CA GLY A 62 17.54 19.17 11.94
C GLY A 62 17.01 17.74 12.03
N LEU A 63 17.78 16.86 12.66
CA LEU A 63 17.40 15.45 12.81
C LEU A 63 16.09 15.30 13.59
N ILE A 64 15.92 16.05 14.69
CA ILE A 64 14.71 16.03 15.53
C ILE A 64 13.48 16.46 14.70
N VAL A 65 13.59 17.61 14.00
CA VAL A 65 12.49 18.13 13.17
C VAL A 65 12.12 17.15 12.04
N THR A 66 13.10 16.50 11.43
CA THR A 66 12.86 15.51 10.37
C THR A 66 12.13 14.28 10.90
N LEU A 67 12.49 13.83 12.10
CA LEU A 67 11.86 12.70 12.77
C LEU A 67 10.41 13.01 13.13
N ASP A 68 10.15 14.19 13.70
CA ASP A 68 8.78 14.65 14.01
C ASP A 68 7.92 14.75 12.74
N LEU A 69 8.48 15.30 11.65
CA LEU A 69 7.78 15.39 10.38
C LEU A 69 7.47 14.00 9.79
N PHE A 70 8.39 13.05 9.94
CA PHE A 70 8.18 11.66 9.54
C PHE A 70 7.07 11.00 10.34
N LEU A 71 7.09 11.12 11.67
CA LEU A 71 6.03 10.59 12.53
C LEU A 71 4.67 11.21 12.18
N ALA A 72 4.62 12.52 11.95
CA ALA A 72 3.40 13.22 11.53
C ALA A 72 2.89 12.70 10.17
N ALA A 73 3.79 12.47 9.20
CA ALA A 73 3.44 11.93 7.91
C ALA A 73 2.95 10.47 7.99
N VAL A 74 3.59 9.61 8.79
CA VAL A 74 3.13 8.24 9.05
C VAL A 74 1.75 8.26 9.72
N ALA A 75 1.57 9.10 10.74
CA ALA A 75 0.30 9.26 11.43
C ALA A 75 -0.80 9.73 10.48
N LEU A 76 -0.52 10.72 9.62
CA LEU A 76 -1.46 11.22 8.61
C LEU A 76 -1.84 10.11 7.62
N VAL A 77 -0.87 9.34 7.14
CA VAL A 77 -1.11 8.19 6.25
C VAL A 77 -1.98 7.17 6.95
N LEU A 78 -1.68 6.80 8.21
CA LEU A 78 -2.49 5.84 8.98
C LEU A 78 -3.91 6.34 9.26
N ILE A 79 -4.07 7.62 9.58
CA ILE A 79 -5.38 8.25 9.81
C ILE A 79 -6.19 8.25 8.51
N ARG A 80 -5.60 8.70 7.39
CA ARG A 80 -6.28 8.63 6.08
C ARG A 80 -6.60 7.20 5.69
N ARG A 81 -5.70 6.26 5.98
CA ARG A 81 -5.87 4.84 5.71
C ARG A 81 -7.01 4.21 6.53
N ARG A 82 -7.26 4.72 7.75
CA ARG A 82 -8.38 4.32 8.62
C ARG A 82 -9.70 5.03 8.29
N LEU A 83 -9.65 6.22 7.72
CA LEU A 83 -10.83 7.01 7.34
C LEU A 83 -11.40 6.62 5.96
N TYR A 84 -10.55 6.15 5.04
CA TYR A 84 -10.92 5.78 3.67
C TYR A 84 -10.93 4.26 3.41
N GLY A 85 -10.78 3.43 4.45
CA GLY A 85 -10.85 1.96 4.36
C GLY A 85 -11.94 1.45 5.28
#